data_AF-A0ABD5LZ69-F1
#
_entry.id   AF-A0ABD5LZ69-F1
#
_cell.length_a   1.000
_cell.length_b   1.000
_cell.length_c   1.000
_cell.angle_alpha   90.00
_cell.angle_beta   90.00
_cell.angle_gamma   90.00
#
_symmetry.space_group_name_H-M   'P 1'
#
loop_
_entity.id
_entity.type
_entity.pdbx_description
1 polymer ?
#
loop_
_entity_poly.entity_id
_entity_poly.type
_entity_poly.pdbx_seq_one_letter_code
_entity_poly.pdbx_strand_id
1 'polypeptide(L)'
;MHQAGQAHCPMGASTTLGSAGLIATEYLLRYYAKGGRLIGSDNIPRLAMPLAAEVLADYLHQLSITENINHKWWSGSVRQFEQGHLAMLISYMNLFNDVAHSDILPKIGFAPVPGGVPQLGVGYLGCRVTVENHLTLNCFIVGFILLL
;
A
#
# COMPACT_ATOMS: atom_id res chain seq x y z
N MET A 1 -32.60 -2.14 -26.95
CA MET A 1 -33.66 -2.49 -25.99
C MET A 1 -33.29 -3.81 -25.32
N HIS A 2 -33.47 -3.87 -23.99
CA HIS A 2 -33.36 -5.02 -23.06
C HIS A 2 -31.95 -5.59 -22.79
N GLN A 3 -31.54 -5.88 -21.54
CA GLN A 3 -32.31 -6.27 -20.34
C GLN A 3 -31.86 -5.59 -19.02
N ALA A 4 -32.83 -5.54 -18.09
CA ALA A 4 -32.68 -5.17 -16.69
C ALA A 4 -31.86 -6.20 -15.91
N GLY A 5 -30.92 -5.72 -15.09
CA GLY A 5 -30.00 -6.55 -14.29
C GLY A 5 -28.55 -6.07 -14.32
N GLN A 6 -28.29 -4.76 -14.41
CA GLN A 6 -26.94 -4.22 -14.28
C GLN A 6 -26.43 -4.49 -12.86
N ALA A 7 -25.77 -5.63 -12.66
CA ALA A 7 -24.67 -5.70 -11.71
C ALA A 7 -23.73 -4.56 -12.11
N HIS A 8 -23.63 -3.54 -11.28
CA HIS A 8 -22.68 -2.46 -11.45
C HIS A 8 -21.30 -3.10 -11.53
N CYS A 9 -20.75 -3.24 -12.74
CA CYS A 9 -19.40 -3.76 -12.89
C CYS A 9 -18.49 -2.68 -12.33
N PRO A 10 -17.79 -2.92 -11.21
CA PRO A 10 -16.90 -1.91 -10.65
C PRO A 10 -15.92 -1.52 -11.75
N MET A 11 -15.74 -0.23 -12.01
CA MET A 11 -14.83 0.24 -13.06
C MET A 11 -13.66 0.98 -12.42
N GLY A 12 -12.45 0.50 -12.68
CA GLY A 12 -11.21 1.22 -12.38
C GLY A 12 -10.52 0.84 -11.08
N ALA A 13 -9.49 1.63 -10.78
CA ALA A 13 -8.68 1.56 -9.58
C ALA A 13 -8.66 2.93 -8.90
N SER A 14 -8.30 2.96 -7.62
CA SER A 14 -8.13 4.20 -6.89
C SER A 14 -6.66 4.52 -6.61
N THR A 15 -6.39 5.80 -6.36
CA THR A 15 -5.11 6.28 -5.82
C THR A 15 -5.38 7.06 -4.54
N THR A 16 -4.69 6.70 -3.45
CA THR A 16 -4.90 7.34 -2.14
C THR A 16 -3.90 8.49 -1.95
N LEU A 17 -4.39 9.73 -1.86
CA LEU A 17 -3.58 10.96 -1.93
C LEU A 17 -3.60 11.80 -0.65
N GLY A 18 -4.29 11.36 0.41
CA GLY A 18 -4.52 12.23 1.58
C GLY A 18 -3.31 12.52 2.47
N SER A 19 -2.11 12.00 2.17
CA SER A 19 -0.87 12.46 2.82
C SER A 19 0.36 12.28 1.93
N ALA A 20 1.41 13.06 2.22
CA ALA A 20 2.69 12.94 1.53
C ALA A 20 3.33 11.55 1.67
N GLY A 21 3.11 10.87 2.81
CA GLY A 21 3.58 9.50 3.01
C GLY A 21 2.89 8.51 2.06
N LEU A 22 1.56 8.63 1.88
CA LEU A 22 0.80 7.80 0.93
C LEU A 22 1.25 8.03 -0.51
N ILE A 23 1.40 9.30 -0.90
CA ILE A 23 1.88 9.69 -2.22
C ILE A 23 3.29 9.13 -2.47
N ALA A 24 4.18 9.24 -1.49
CA ALA A 24 5.53 8.70 -1.58
C ALA A 24 5.53 7.17 -1.69
N THR A 25 4.69 6.47 -0.93
CA THR A 25 4.50 5.02 -1.01
C THR A 25 4.05 4.61 -2.41
N GLU A 26 2.95 5.17 -2.91
CA GLU A 26 2.41 4.93 -4.26
C GLU A 26 3.47 5.18 -5.35
N TYR A 27 4.17 6.31 -5.26
CA TYR A 27 5.23 6.66 -6.20
C TYR A 27 6.40 5.66 -6.16
N LEU A 28 6.92 5.34 -4.97
CA LEU A 28 8.06 4.46 -4.81
C LEU A 28 7.75 3.02 -5.26
N LEU A 29 6.51 2.56 -5.11
CA LEU A 29 6.08 1.27 -5.64
C LEU A 29 6.30 1.19 -7.17
N ARG A 30 5.88 2.24 -7.89
CA ARG A 30 6.06 2.36 -9.35
C ARG A 30 7.52 2.54 -9.73
N TYR A 31 8.27 3.30 -8.94
CA TYR A 31 9.71 3.48 -9.14
C TYR A 31 10.46 2.15 -9.05
N TYR A 32 10.13 1.32 -8.07
CA TYR A 32 10.71 -0.02 -7.91
C TYR A 32 10.25 -0.99 -8.99
N ALA A 33 9.00 -0.89 -9.44
CA ALA A 33 8.49 -1.68 -10.57
C ALA A 33 9.26 -1.44 -11.87
N LYS A 34 9.82 -0.23 -12.07
CA LYS A 34 10.71 0.08 -13.19
C LYS A 34 12.20 -0.19 -12.92
N GLY A 35 12.52 -0.93 -11.85
CA GLY A 35 13.90 -1.29 -11.49
C GLY A 35 14.66 -0.20 -10.72
N GLY A 36 13.99 0.89 -10.32
CA GLY A 36 14.56 1.90 -9.45
C GLY A 36 14.94 1.33 -8.09
N ARG A 37 15.97 1.90 -7.46
CA ARG A 37 16.37 1.60 -6.07
C ARG A 37 16.59 2.91 -5.35
N LEU A 38 16.03 3.03 -4.14
CA LEU A 38 16.20 4.22 -3.30
C LEU A 38 17.52 4.16 -2.52
N ILE A 39 17.89 2.98 -2.03
CA ILE A 39 19.12 2.75 -1.28
C ILE A 39 20.07 1.94 -2.17
N GLY A 40 21.17 2.58 -2.57
CA GLY A 40 22.25 1.95 -3.33
C GLY A 40 23.32 1.34 -2.43
N SER A 41 24.44 0.94 -3.03
CA SER A 41 25.58 0.35 -2.33
C SER A 41 26.28 1.31 -1.34
N ASP A 42 26.08 2.61 -1.51
CA ASP A 42 26.61 3.66 -0.62
C ASP A 42 25.73 3.90 0.62
N ASN A 43 24.60 3.19 0.75
CA ASN A 43 23.60 3.36 1.80
C ASN A 43 23.00 4.77 1.90
N ILE A 44 23.13 5.59 0.84
CA ILE A 44 22.59 6.95 0.82
C ILE A 44 21.29 6.96 0.00
N PRO A 45 20.16 7.42 0.56
CA PRO A 45 18.90 7.52 -0.17
C PRO A 45 19.01 8.48 -1.37
N ARG A 46 18.86 7.97 -2.59
CA ARG A 46 18.87 8.77 -3.82
C ARG A 46 17.93 8.20 -4.87
N LEU A 47 17.34 9.10 -5.66
CA LEU A 47 16.58 8.76 -6.84
C LEU A 47 17.47 8.89 -8.09
N ALA A 48 17.35 7.94 -9.01
CA ALA A 48 17.96 8.04 -10.33
C ALA A 48 17.12 9.01 -11.17
N MET A 49 17.60 10.25 -11.32
CA MET A 49 16.78 11.37 -11.82
C MET A 49 16.07 11.14 -13.17
N PRO A 50 16.66 10.52 -14.20
CA PRO A 50 15.94 10.25 -15.44
C PRO A 50 14.76 9.30 -15.24
N LEU A 51 14.99 8.20 -14.51
CA LEU A 51 13.96 7.21 -14.19
C LEU A 51 12.89 7.80 -13.26
N ALA A 52 13.29 8.59 -12.28
CA ALA A 52 12.38 9.23 -11.34
C ALA A 52 11.42 10.20 -12.04
N ALA A 53 11.92 11.00 -12.98
CA ALA A 53 11.09 11.91 -13.76
C ALA A 53 10.09 11.16 -14.66
N GLU A 54 10.53 10.08 -15.31
CA GLU A 54 9.66 9.22 -16.11
C GLU A 54 8.54 8.61 -15.26
N VAL A 55 8.88 8.01 -14.12
CA VAL A 55 7.91 7.41 -13.20
C VAL A 55 6.93 8.44 -12.65
N LEU A 56 7.41 9.66 -12.37
CA LEU A 56 6.55 10.74 -11.90
C LEU A 56 5.54 11.17 -12.98
N ALA A 57 5.97 11.26 -14.24
CA ALA A 57 5.08 11.57 -15.36
C ALA A 57 4.00 10.49 -15.54
N ASP A 58 4.39 9.22 -15.50
CA ASP A 58 3.45 8.09 -15.56
C ASP A 58 2.46 8.10 -14.39
N TYR A 59 2.95 8.40 -13.18
CA TYR A 59 2.11 8.49 -12.00
C TYR A 59 1.10 9.63 -12.11
N LEU A 60 1.51 10.82 -12.56
CA LEU A 60 0.61 11.95 -12.80
C LEU A 60 -0.43 11.65 -13.88
N HIS A 61 -0.03 10.95 -14.95
CA HIS A 61 -0.98 10.49 -15.96
C HIS A 61 -2.00 9.51 -15.38
N GLN A 62 -1.57 8.57 -14.52
CA GLN A 62 -2.46 7.64 -13.84
C GLN A 62 -3.50 8.37 -12.97
N LEU A 63 -3.13 9.45 -12.28
CA LEU A 63 -4.07 10.25 -11.48
C LEU A 63 -5.23 10.84 -12.29
N SER A 64 -5.08 10.97 -13.61
CA SER A 64 -6.15 11.47 -14.49
C SER A 64 -7.20 10.40 -14.85
N ILE A 65 -6.88 9.12 -14.63
CA ILE A 65 -7.72 7.97 -15.01
C ILE A 65 -8.13 7.08 -13.82
N THR A 66 -7.64 7.37 -12.61
CA THR A 66 -8.03 6.69 -11.36
C THR A 66 -8.94 7.54 -10.50
N GLU A 67 -9.73 6.90 -9.62
CA GLU A 67 -10.43 7.62 -8.57
C GLU A 67 -9.44 8.13 -7.51
N ASN A 68 -9.38 9.45 -7.36
CA ASN A 68 -8.45 10.10 -6.43
C ASN A 68 -9.07 10.26 -5.04
N ILE A 69 -8.63 9.43 -4.10
CA ILE A 69 -9.18 9.36 -2.76
C ILE A 69 -8.33 10.22 -1.82
N ASN A 70 -8.88 11.34 -1.37
CA ASN A 70 -8.18 12.31 -0.50
C ASN A 70 -8.21 11.96 0.99
N HIS A 71 -8.41 10.69 1.34
CA HIS A 71 -8.37 10.22 2.72
C HIS A 71 -6.93 10.08 3.21
N LYS A 72 -6.67 10.49 4.47
CA LYS A 72 -5.35 10.41 5.13
C LYS A 72 -4.87 8.97 5.39
N TRP A 73 -5.74 7.99 5.13
CA TRP A 73 -5.48 6.56 5.31
C TRP A 73 -6.26 5.76 4.26
N TRP A 74 -5.80 4.53 3.99
CA TRP A 74 -6.42 3.62 3.01
C TRP A 74 -7.82 3.13 3.37
N SER A 75 -8.32 3.43 4.58
CA SER A 75 -9.67 3.02 5.00
C SER A 75 -10.77 3.54 4.08
N GLY A 76 -10.59 4.72 3.46
CA GLY A 76 -11.51 5.22 2.43
C GLY A 76 -11.53 4.34 1.17
N SER A 77 -10.34 3.94 0.71
CA SER A 77 -10.15 3.09 -0.47
C SER A 77 -10.64 1.66 -0.24
N VAL A 78 -10.41 1.11 0.96
CA VAL A 78 -10.95 -0.18 1.40
C VAL A 78 -12.47 -0.16 1.39
N ARG A 79 -13.09 0.87 1.98
CA ARG A 79 -14.55 0.99 2.01
C ARG A 79 -15.17 1.06 0.61
N GLN A 80 -14.58 1.81 -0.32
CA GLN A 80 -15.07 1.87 -1.69
C GLN A 80 -14.94 0.53 -2.42
N PHE A 81 -13.88 -0.22 -2.14
CA PHE A 81 -13.69 -1.57 -2.65
C PHE A 81 -14.74 -2.56 -2.09
N GLU A 82 -14.99 -2.52 -0.78
CA GLU A 82 -16.02 -3.34 -0.11
C GLU A 82 -17.43 -3.07 -0.63
N GLN A 83 -17.72 -1.82 -0.98
CA GLN A 83 -19.01 -1.40 -1.53
C GLN A 83 -19.17 -1.73 -3.02
N GLY A 84 -18.14 -2.30 -3.67
CA GLY A 84 -18.17 -2.64 -5.09
C GLY A 84 -18.05 -1.43 -6.03
N HIS A 85 -17.53 -0.30 -5.55
CA HIS A 85 -17.25 0.88 -6.39
C HIS A 85 -15.91 0.75 -7.13
N LEU A 86 -14.95 -0.01 -6.58
CA LEU A 86 -13.63 -0.23 -7.17
C LEU A 86 -13.48 -1.66 -7.64
N ALA A 87 -12.87 -1.86 -8.82
CA ALA A 87 -12.55 -3.19 -9.33
C ALA A 87 -11.25 -3.73 -8.72
N MET A 88 -10.31 -2.84 -8.46
CA MET A 88 -8.96 -3.16 -8.00
C MET A 88 -8.50 -2.16 -6.94
N LEU A 89 -7.78 -2.66 -5.94
CA LEU A 89 -7.19 -1.86 -4.87
C LEU A 89 -5.78 -2.38 -4.58
N ILE A 90 -4.80 -1.48 -4.55
CA ILE A 90 -3.47 -1.76 -3.99
C ILE A 90 -3.50 -1.32 -2.52
N SER A 91 -3.24 -2.24 -1.61
CA SER A 91 -3.18 -1.96 -0.17
C SER A 91 -2.10 -2.79 0.51
N TYR A 92 -1.72 -2.39 1.73
CA TYR A 92 -0.85 -3.19 2.59
C TYR A 92 -1.63 -4.37 3.21
N MET A 93 -0.94 -5.49 3.42
CA MET A 93 -1.55 -6.69 4.03
C MET A 93 -2.15 -6.45 5.41
N ASN A 94 -1.65 -5.49 6.20
CA ASN A 94 -2.22 -5.20 7.52
C ASN A 94 -3.64 -4.60 7.45
N LEU A 95 -4.03 -4.03 6.30
CA LEU A 95 -5.38 -3.52 6.04
C LEU A 95 -6.33 -4.62 5.55
N PHE A 96 -5.82 -5.83 5.35
CA PHE A 96 -6.62 -6.96 4.90
C PHE A 96 -7.60 -7.44 5.97
N ASN A 97 -7.28 -7.28 7.26
CA ASN A 97 -8.19 -7.66 8.34
C ASN A 97 -9.54 -6.95 8.21
N ASP A 98 -9.55 -5.69 7.76
CA ASP A 98 -10.79 -4.94 7.55
C ASP A 98 -11.66 -5.62 6.47
N VAL A 99 -11.04 -6.04 5.37
CA VAL A 99 -11.70 -6.71 4.23
C VAL A 99 -12.09 -8.16 4.54
N ALA A 100 -11.33 -8.85 5.38
CA ALA A 100 -11.52 -10.28 5.72
C ALA A 100 -12.85 -10.55 6.44
N HIS A 101 -13.48 -9.53 7.03
CA HIS A 101 -14.78 -9.65 7.69
C HIS A 101 -15.96 -9.26 6.79
N SER A 102 -15.71 -8.89 5.54
CA SER A 102 -16.74 -8.46 4.61
C SER A 102 -17.36 -9.62 3.83
N ASP A 103 -18.62 -9.47 3.44
CA ASP A 103 -19.35 -10.43 2.60
C ASP A 103 -18.75 -10.61 1.19
N ILE A 104 -17.79 -9.74 0.82
CA ILE A 104 -17.09 -9.82 -0.47
C ILE A 104 -15.88 -10.75 -0.45
N LEU A 105 -15.40 -11.21 0.72
CA LEU A 105 -14.23 -12.08 0.84
C LEU A 105 -14.23 -13.29 -0.11
N PRO A 106 -15.33 -14.04 -0.30
CA PRO A 106 -15.36 -15.19 -1.22
C PRO A 106 -15.19 -14.81 -2.71
N LYS A 107 -15.25 -13.51 -3.03
CA LYS A 107 -15.19 -12.95 -4.39
C LYS A 107 -13.89 -12.18 -4.66
N ILE A 108 -12.98 -12.10 -3.69
CA ILE A 108 -11.72 -11.37 -3.83
C ILE A 108 -10.62 -12.30 -4.35
N GLY A 109 -9.97 -11.88 -5.43
CA GLY A 109 -8.73 -12.47 -5.91
C GLY A 109 -7.52 -11.61 -5.51
N PHE A 110 -6.34 -12.23 -5.46
CA PHE A 110 -5.09 -11.56 -5.13
C PHE A 110 -4.09 -11.72 -6.27
N ALA A 111 -3.32 -10.66 -6.52
CA ALA A 111 -2.21 -10.67 -7.46
C ALA A 111 -1.01 -9.93 -6.85
N PRO A 112 0.23 -10.29 -7.22
CA PRO A 112 1.39 -9.49 -6.90
C PRO A 112 1.23 -8.06 -7.45
N VAL A 113 1.85 -7.08 -6.78
CA VAL A 113 1.93 -5.73 -7.32
C VAL A 113 2.64 -5.73 -8.68
N PRO A 114 2.29 -4.81 -9.59
CA PRO A 114 3.00 -4.64 -10.85
C PRO A 114 4.51 -4.51 -10.63
N GLY A 115 5.30 -5.18 -11.46
CA GLY A 115 6.77 -5.22 -11.34
C GLY A 115 7.32 -6.19 -10.29
N GLY A 116 6.47 -6.83 -9.48
CA GLY A 116 6.89 -7.88 -8.55
C GLY A 116 7.79 -7.42 -7.38
N VAL A 117 7.85 -6.11 -7.12
CA VAL A 117 8.63 -5.52 -6.03
C VAL A 117 7.69 -4.86 -5.02
N PRO A 118 7.05 -5.64 -4.12
CA PRO A 118 6.21 -5.08 -3.07
C PRO A 118 7.04 -4.26 -2.08
N GLN A 119 6.49 -3.14 -1.62
CA GLN A 119 7.07 -2.41 -0.51
C GLN A 119 6.78 -3.16 0.78
N LEU A 120 7.82 -3.57 1.50
CA LEU A 120 7.67 -4.18 2.81
C LEU A 120 7.49 -3.09 3.86
N GLY A 121 6.26 -2.93 4.35
CA GLY A 121 5.98 -2.17 5.57
C GLY A 121 6.29 -3.05 6.77
N VAL A 122 7.56 -3.14 7.17
CA VAL A 122 7.95 -3.87 8.38
C VAL A 122 7.68 -2.97 9.59
N GLY A 123 6.99 -3.48 10.60
CA GLY A 123 6.88 -2.82 11.90
C GLY A 123 8.17 -2.98 12.68
N TYR A 124 8.66 -1.92 13.30
CA TYR A 124 9.85 -1.95 14.15
C TYR A 124 9.48 -1.63 15.60
N LEU A 125 9.95 -2.44 16.53
CA LEU A 125 9.89 -2.11 17.95
C LEU A 125 11.20 -1.41 18.33
N GLY A 126 11.14 -0.10 18.52
CA GLY A 126 12.28 0.70 18.96
C GLY A 126 12.34 0.78 20.48
N CYS A 127 13.46 0.36 21.07
CA CYS A 127 13.71 0.50 22.51
C CYS A 127 14.79 1.55 22.77
N ARG A 128 14.57 2.44 23.74
CA ARG A 128 15.60 3.40 24.18
C ARG A 128 16.70 2.67 24.96
N VAL A 129 17.96 3.01 24.71
CA VAL A 129 19.15 2.38 25.31
C VAL A 129 19.26 2.63 26.83
N THR A 130 18.45 3.52 27.41
CA THR A 130 18.40 3.78 28.86
C THR A 130 17.66 2.72 29.68
N VAL A 131 17.17 1.64 29.08
CA VAL A 131 16.58 0.53 29.84
C VAL A 131 17.70 -0.30 30.46
N GLU A 132 17.98 -0.10 31.75
CA GLU A 132 19.04 -0.79 32.50
C GLU A 132 18.86 -2.32 32.59
N ASN A 133 17.66 -2.84 32.30
CA ASN A 133 17.33 -4.26 32.40
C ASN A 133 17.14 -4.93 31.02
N HIS A 134 18.26 -5.30 30.40
CA HIS A 134 18.33 -5.98 29.10
C HIS A 134 17.54 -7.31 29.04
N LEU A 135 17.45 -8.04 30.16
CA LEU A 135 16.69 -9.30 30.25
C LEU A 135 15.18 -9.08 30.15
N THR A 136 14.64 -8.10 30.89
CA THR A 136 13.22 -7.74 30.84
C THR A 136 12.83 -7.20 29.46
N LEU A 137 13.72 -6.43 28.83
CA LEU A 137 13.51 -5.91 27.49
C LEU A 137 13.44 -7.02 26.44
N ASN A 138 14.37 -7.99 26.48
CA ASN A 138 14.34 -9.14 25.58
C ASN A 138 13.10 -10.02 25.80
N CYS A 139 12.70 -10.28 27.05
CA CYS A 139 11.46 -11.00 27.35
C CYS A 139 10.22 -10.25 26.83
N PHE A 140 10.20 -8.93 26.92
CA PHE A 140 9.10 -8.12 26.39
C PHE A 140 9.06 -8.12 24.86
N ILE A 141 10.21 -7.96 24.18
CA ILE A 141 10.29 -8.00 22.71
C ILE A 141 9.86 -9.38 22.20
N VAL A 142 10.43 -10.45 22.77
CA VAL A 142 10.10 -11.83 22.37
C VAL A 142 8.64 -12.16 22.69
N GLY A 143 8.14 -11.75 23.86
CA GLY A 143 6.74 -11.93 24.25
C GLY A 143 5.76 -11.16 23.36
N PHE A 144 6.07 -9.92 23.00
CA PHE A 144 5.23 -9.07 22.16
C PHE A 144 5.20 -9.56 20.70
N ILE A 145 6.33 -10.03 20.17
CA ILE A 145 6.38 -10.63 18.82
C ILE A 145 5.63 -11.95 18.76
N LEU A 146 5.65 -12.76 19.82
CA LEU A 146 4.92 -14.04 19.88
C LEU A 146 3.40 -13.89 20.09
N LEU A 147 2.92 -12.69 20.42
CA LEU A 147 1.50 -12.38 20.66
C LEU A 147 0.81 -11.68 19.49
N LEU A 148 1.55 -11.39 18.40
CA LEU A 148 1.03 -10.89 17.12
C LEU A 148 0.96 -12.01 16.09
#